data_AF-A0A249PKD4-F1
#
_entry.id   AF-A0A249PKD4-F1
#
_cell.length_a   1.000
_cell.length_b   1.000
_cell.length_c   1.000
_cell.angle_alpha   90.00
_cell.angle_beta   90.00
_cell.angle_gamma   90.00
#
_symmetry.space_group_name_H-M   'P 1'
#
loop_
_entity.id
_entity.type
_entity.pdbx_description
1 polymer ?
#
loop_
_entity_poly.entity_id
_entity_poly.type
_entity_poly.pdbx_seq_one_letter_code
_entity_poly.pdbx_strand_id
1 'polypeptide(L)' 'MRIGKRRTEVVCIFPNDEAIVRLVGALLLEQNDELAVQRARYLTLETMAQMSDDPQISLPAVAR' A
#
# COMPACT_ATOMS: atom_id res chain seq x y z
N MET A 1 -29.89 29.04 6.85
CA MET A 1 -28.71 28.33 6.30
C MET A 1 -27.58 29.34 6.17
N ARG A 2 -26.72 29.46 7.20
CA ARG A 2 -25.64 30.45 7.22
C ARG A 2 -24.37 29.76 6.73
N ILE A 3 -23.87 30.24 5.59
CA ILE A 3 -22.77 29.66 4.82
C ILE A 3 -21.50 29.74 5.67
N GLY A 4 -20.95 28.57 6.01
CA GLY A 4 -19.68 28.43 6.71
C GLY A 4 -18.52 28.92 5.84
N LYS A 5 -17.61 29.64 6.48
CA LYS A 5 -16.33 30.18 5.98
C LYS A 5 -15.65 29.26 4.94
N ARG A 6 -15.16 29.84 3.84
CA ARG A 6 -14.48 29.26 2.65
C ARG A 6 -13.23 28.36 2.88
N ARG A 7 -13.09 27.67 4.01
CA ARG A 7 -11.92 26.81 4.33
C ARG A 7 -12.30 25.39 4.78
N THR A 8 -13.58 25.04 4.75
CA THR A 8 -14.09 23.71 5.13
C THR A 8 -14.92 23.06 4.03
N GLU A 9 -14.64 23.33 2.77
CA GLU A 9 -15.35 22.65 1.66
C GLU A 9 -15.00 21.16 1.58
N VAL A 10 -13.81 20.76 2.06
CA VAL A 10 -13.42 19.34 2.21
C VAL A 10 -14.14 18.62 3.37
N VAL A 11 -14.62 19.36 4.37
CA VAL A 11 -15.35 18.81 5.54
C VAL A 11 -16.76 18.37 5.16
N CYS A 12 -17.27 18.82 4.02
CA CYS A 12 -18.61 18.46 3.56
C CYS A 12 -18.70 17.06 2.95
N ILE A 13 -17.58 16.49 2.46
CA ILE A 13 -17.55 15.14 1.88
C ILE A 13 -17.10 14.13 2.93
N PHE A 14 -16.18 14.52 3.82
CA PHE A 14 -15.66 13.67 4.88
C PHE A 14 -16.01 14.21 6.26
N PRO A 15 -16.69 13.42 7.11
CA PRO A 15 -17.23 13.89 8.39
C PRO A 15 -16.17 14.16 9.47
N ASN A 16 -14.93 13.67 9.28
CA ASN A 16 -13.79 13.88 10.18
C ASN A 16 -12.47 13.40 9.52
N ASP A 17 -11.34 13.72 10.14
CA ASP A 17 -10.00 13.34 9.66
C ASP A 17 -9.79 11.82 9.63
N GLU A 18 -10.39 11.08 10.56
CA GLU A 18 -10.32 9.61 10.60
C GLU A 18 -11.00 8.98 9.37
N ALA A 19 -12.08 9.56 8.87
CA ALA A 19 -12.73 9.12 7.62
C ALA A 19 -11.80 9.32 6.41
N ILE A 20 -11.01 10.40 6.40
CA ILE A 20 -10.02 10.66 5.34
C ILE A 20 -8.90 9.62 5.41
N VAL A 21 -8.35 9.37 6.60
CA VAL A 21 -7.30 8.36 6.79
C VAL A 21 -7.78 6.97 6.36
N ARG A 22 -9.01 6.59 6.71
CA ARG A 22 -9.59 5.31 6.27
C ARG A 22 -9.78 5.23 4.76
N LEU A 23 -10.24 6.30 4.11
CA LEU A 23 -10.37 6.32 2.65
C LEU A 23 -9.01 6.18 1.96
N VAL A 24 -8.03 7.00 2.37
CA VAL A 24 -6.69 6.96 1.80
C VAL A 24 -6.05 5.59 2.05
N GLY A 25 -6.21 5.03 3.24
CA GLY A 25 -5.75 3.69 3.57
C GLY A 25 -6.39 2.60 2.70
N ALA A 26 -7.70 2.68 2.45
CA ALA A 26 -8.40 1.74 1.57
C ALA A 26 -7.90 1.83 0.12
N LEU A 27 -7.73 3.05 -0.41
CA LEU A 27 -7.23 3.27 -1.77
C LEU A 27 -5.77 2.80 -1.93
N LEU A 28 -4.92 3.08 -0.95
CA LEU A 28 -3.53 2.62 -0.95
C LEU A 28 -3.44 1.11 -0.87
N LEU A 29 -4.32 0.45 -0.11
CA LEU A 29 -4.36 -1.02 -0.04
C LEU A 29 -4.77 -1.63 -1.37
N GLU A 30 -5.80 -1.07 -2.02
CA GLU A 30 -6.26 -1.47 -3.35
C GLU A 30 -5.12 -1.34 -4.40
N GLN A 31 -4.44 -0.20 -4.44
CA GLN A 31 -3.29 0.00 -5.34
C GLN A 31 -2.10 -0.89 -4.99
N ASN A 32 -1.85 -1.12 -3.69
CA ASN A 32 -0.76 -1.98 -3.25
C ASN A 32 -0.99 -3.43 -3.68
N ASP A 33 -2.22 -3.94 -3.62
CA ASP A 33 -2.53 -5.30 -4.07
C ASP A 33 -2.31 -5.44 -5.58
N GLU A 34 -2.71 -4.46 -6.38
CA GLU A 34 -2.45 -4.42 -7.82
C GLU A 34 -0.94 -4.39 -8.13
N LEU A 35 -0.20 -3.52 -7.44
CA LEU A 35 1.25 -3.38 -7.60
C LEU A 35 2.02 -4.61 -7.10
N ALA A 36 1.54 -5.28 -6.06
CA ALA A 36 2.13 -6.52 -5.54
C ALA A 36 2.00 -7.66 -6.54
N VAL A 37 0.84 -7.76 -7.22
CA VAL A 37 0.63 -8.73 -8.31
C VAL A 37 1.56 -8.45 -9.49
N GLN A 38 1.79 -7.19 -9.84
CA GLN A 38 2.74 -6.84 -10.90
C GLN A 38 4.18 -7.16 -10.49
N ARG A 39 4.60 -6.81 -9.27
CA ARG A 39 5.93 -7.13 -8.75
C ARG A 39 6.18 -8.63 -8.70
N ALA A 40 5.26 -9.44 -8.19
CA ALA A 40 5.43 -10.90 -8.18
C ALA A 40 5.60 -11.50 -9.59
N ARG A 41 5.11 -10.84 -10.65
CA ARG A 41 5.23 -11.30 -12.03
C ARG A 41 6.50 -10.82 -12.75
N TYR A 42 7.05 -9.68 -12.36
CA TYR A 42 8.18 -9.05 -13.05
C TYR A 42 9.46 -8.94 -12.21
N LEU A 43 9.40 -9.29 -10.92
CA LEU A 43 10.56 -9.30 -10.03
C LEU A 43 11.22 -10.69 -10.11
N THR A 44 12.39 -10.75 -10.73
CA THR A 44 13.19 -11.98 -10.81
C THR A 44 13.93 -12.21 -9.49
N LEU A 45 14.24 -13.49 -9.20
CA LEU A 45 15.05 -13.89 -8.05
C LEU A 45 16.42 -13.20 -8.00
N GLU A 46 17.00 -12.90 -9.17
CA GLU A 46 18.27 -12.19 -9.29
C GLU A 46 18.18 -10.74 -8.78
N THR A 47 17.11 -10.02 -9.15
CA THR A 47 16.85 -8.67 -8.65
C THR A 47 16.54 -8.67 -7.15
N MET A 48 15.80 -9.67 -6.64
CA MET A 48 15.57 -9.82 -5.19
C MET A 48 16.86 -10.04 -4.40
N ALA A 49 17.78 -10.85 -4.94
CA ALA A 49 19.06 -11.14 -4.29
C ALA A 49 19.96 -9.90 -4.16
N GLN A 50 19.81 -8.90 -5.06
CA GLN A 50 20.55 -7.63 -4.97
C GLN A 50 19.94 -6.62 -3.98
N MET A 51 18.65 -6.77 -3.63
CA MET A 51 17.94 -5.88 -2.71
C MET A 51 17.89 -6.42 -1.27
N SER A 52 18.25 -7.69 -1.08
CA SER A 52 18.24 -8.39 0.20
C SER A 52 19.58 -8.23 0.92
N ASP A 53 19.59 -7.57 2.07
CA ASP A 53 20.74 -7.53 2.99
C ASP A 53 20.88 -8.82 3.84
N ASP A 54 19.92 -9.75 3.71
CA ASP A 54 19.97 -11.01 4.44
C ASP A 54 21.00 -11.98 3.82
N PRO A 55 21.92 -12.55 4.62
CA PRO A 55 22.81 -13.61 4.15
C PRO A 55 21.95 -14.77 3.68
N GLN A 56 22.11 -15.16 2.40
CA GLN A 56 21.27 -16.13 1.68
C GLN A 56 20.62 -17.17 2.60
N ILE A 57 19.36 -16.92 2.98
CA ILE A 57 18.57 -17.87 3.76
C ILE A 57 18.23 -19.03 2.83
N SER A 58 19.03 -20.09 2.90
CA SER A 58 18.77 -21.36 2.23
C SER A 58 17.57 -22.02 2.92
N LEU A 59 16.46 -22.13 2.20
CA LEU A 59 15.35 -22.98 2.62
C LEU A 59 15.84 -24.43 2.57
N PRO A 60 15.70 -25.21 3.66
CA PRO A 60 16.11 -26.61 3.65
C PRO A 60 15.33 -27.31 2.54
N ALA A 61 16.06 -27.95 1.63
CA ALA A 61 15.46 -28.75 0.57
C ALA A 61 14.49 -29.74 1.23
N VAL A 62 13.19 -29.59 0.96
CA VAL A 62 12.20 -30.59 1.34
C VAL A 62 12.60 -31.89 0.62
N ALA A 63 13.15 -32.82 1.38
CA ALA A 63 13.41 -34.17 0.93
C ALA A 63 12.05 -34.83 0.71
N ARG A 64 11.87 -35.36 -0.51
CA ARG A 64 10.71 -36.16 -0.89
C ARG A 64 10.70 -37.51 -0.17
#